data_AF-A0AAV6BT58-F1
#
_entry.id   AF-A0AAV6BT58-F1
#
_cell.length_a   1.000
_cell.length_b   1.000
_cell.length_c   1.000
_cell.angle_alpha   90.00
_cell.angle_beta   90.00
_cell.angle_gamma   90.00
#
_symmetry.space_group_name_H-M   'P 1'
#
loop_
_entity.id
_entity.type
_entity.pdbx_description
1 polymer ?
#
loop_
_entity_poly.entity_id
_entity_poly.type
_entity_poly.pdbx_seq_one_letter_code
_entity_poly.pdbx_strand_id
1 'polypeptide(L)'
;MAVTRGRRLRRWAAVVIVAVVAVGVLAVVSLPCVPLVHGTTADEVERLVTWLEIKPGSRVADLGAGDGTYAIALARRVGPSGHVYATEIDDKRLADIRQATAKAGLSNVSVVKGTASRTNLPDACCDALFSRVVYHHLTEPAAINADIVRALRPSGRLLIIDFEPGGIMDWLGPAAATDRHDGHGTPKATVVKEVAAAGFELMRGPERWRGRLYAVMFSRGHGAPSR
;
A
#
# COMPACT_ATOMS: atom_id res chain seq x y z
N MET A 1 55.75 -44.33 -6.08
CA MET A 1 54.27 -44.42 -5.98
C MET A 1 53.61 -43.51 -4.91
N ALA A 2 54.35 -42.77 -4.07
CA ALA A 2 53.74 -41.96 -2.99
C ALA A 2 53.28 -40.53 -3.40
N VAL A 3 53.87 -39.94 -4.45
CA VAL A 3 53.64 -38.53 -4.83
C VAL A 3 52.25 -38.29 -5.48
N THR A 4 51.68 -39.31 -6.12
CA THR A 4 50.37 -39.22 -6.79
C THR A 4 49.18 -39.28 -5.83
N ARG A 5 49.36 -39.89 -4.64
CA ARG A 5 48.30 -40.04 -3.62
C ARG A 5 47.99 -38.70 -2.93
N GLY A 6 49.01 -37.90 -2.61
CA GLY A 6 48.86 -36.57 -1.98
C GLY A 6 48.20 -35.51 -2.88
N ARG A 7 48.45 -35.56 -4.20
CA ARG A 7 47.78 -34.66 -5.16
C ARG A 7 46.29 -34.98 -5.35
N ARG A 8 45.90 -36.25 -5.26
CA ARG A 8 44.48 -36.64 -5.28
C ARG A 8 43.77 -36.16 -4.01
N LEU A 9 44.31 -36.41 -2.82
CA LEU A 9 43.67 -35.95 -1.57
C LEU A 9 43.45 -34.42 -1.52
N ARG A 10 44.41 -33.63 -2.01
CA ARG A 10 44.28 -32.17 -2.08
C ARG A 10 43.19 -31.70 -3.05
N ARG A 11 42.99 -32.41 -4.17
CA ARG A 11 41.92 -32.13 -5.13
C ARG A 11 40.53 -32.48 -4.56
N TRP A 12 40.42 -33.60 -3.83
CA TRP A 12 39.18 -33.97 -3.16
C TRP A 12 38.83 -32.99 -2.02
N ALA A 13 39.81 -32.56 -1.23
CA ALA A 13 39.61 -31.55 -0.19
C ALA A 13 39.14 -30.20 -0.79
N ALA A 14 39.73 -29.75 -1.91
CA ALA A 14 39.30 -28.54 -2.59
C ALA A 14 37.87 -28.64 -3.16
N VAL A 15 37.50 -29.78 -3.74
CA VAL A 15 36.13 -30.02 -4.26
C VAL A 15 35.10 -30.06 -3.12
N VAL A 16 35.44 -30.67 -1.97
CA VAL A 16 34.57 -30.71 -0.79
C VAL A 16 34.42 -29.31 -0.18
N ILE A 17 35.49 -28.50 -0.10
CA ILE A 17 35.42 -27.12 0.39
C ILE A 17 34.55 -26.26 -0.54
N VAL A 18 34.72 -26.35 -1.86
CA VAL A 18 33.89 -25.61 -2.82
C VAL A 18 32.42 -26.04 -2.73
N ALA A 19 32.13 -27.34 -2.55
CA ALA A 19 30.77 -27.84 -2.38
C ALA A 19 30.12 -27.37 -1.05
N VAL A 20 30.85 -27.36 0.06
CA VAL A 20 30.36 -26.86 1.36
C VAL A 20 30.11 -25.35 1.32
N VAL A 21 30.99 -24.57 0.66
CA VAL A 21 30.77 -23.13 0.46
C VAL A 21 29.57 -22.88 -0.46
N ALA A 22 29.41 -23.63 -1.55
CA ALA A 22 28.26 -23.49 -2.45
C ALA A 22 26.92 -23.85 -1.78
N VAL A 23 26.89 -24.91 -0.95
CA VAL A 23 25.70 -25.29 -0.16
C VAL A 23 25.42 -24.27 0.95
N GLY A 24 26.44 -23.72 1.60
CA GLY A 24 26.30 -22.66 2.60
C GLY A 24 25.77 -21.36 2.00
N VAL A 25 26.24 -20.97 0.82
CA VAL A 25 25.75 -19.79 0.08
C VAL A 25 24.32 -20.00 -0.40
N LEU A 26 23.96 -21.20 -0.91
CA LEU A 26 22.57 -21.50 -1.28
C LEU A 26 21.61 -21.54 -0.08
N ALA A 27 22.07 -22.03 1.07
CA ALA A 27 21.25 -22.07 2.29
C ALA A 27 20.99 -20.66 2.84
N VAL A 28 21.92 -19.73 2.70
CA VAL A 28 21.74 -18.31 3.08
C VAL A 28 20.75 -17.59 2.15
N VAL A 29 20.70 -17.96 0.86
CA VAL A 29 19.72 -17.43 -0.12
C VAL A 29 18.30 -17.99 0.11
N SER A 30 18.19 -19.16 0.75
CA SER A 30 16.93 -19.88 0.96
C SER A 30 16.25 -19.64 2.31
N LEU A 31 16.85 -18.81 3.20
CA LEU A 31 16.26 -18.54 4.50
C LEU A 31 14.99 -17.70 4.33
N PRO A 32 13.83 -18.11 4.90
CA PRO A 32 12.61 -17.30 4.97
C PRO A 32 12.75 -16.14 5.97
N CYS A 33 13.86 -15.41 5.91
CA CYS A 33 14.21 -14.29 6.79
C CYS A 33 13.76 -12.93 6.22
N VAL A 34 13.30 -12.89 4.96
CA VAL A 34 12.75 -11.68 4.33
C VAL A 34 11.50 -11.11 5.04
N PRO A 35 10.55 -11.93 5.58
CA PRO A 35 9.38 -11.42 6.28
C PRO A 35 9.71 -10.65 7.58
N LEU A 36 10.84 -10.98 8.23
CA LEU A 36 11.23 -10.36 9.50
C LEU A 36 11.70 -8.91 9.34
N VAL A 37 12.13 -8.51 8.14
CA VAL A 37 12.66 -7.16 7.87
C VAL A 37 11.57 -6.22 7.29
N HIS A 38 10.47 -6.76 6.75
CA HIS A 38 9.45 -5.99 6.04
C HIS A 38 8.04 -6.03 6.65
N GLY A 39 7.80 -6.87 7.67
CA GLY A 39 6.52 -7.04 8.35
C GLY A 39 5.43 -7.65 7.45
N THR A 40 4.38 -8.22 8.03
CA THR A 40 3.32 -8.88 7.25
C THR A 40 2.21 -7.91 6.85
N THR A 41 1.39 -8.27 5.85
CA THR A 41 0.16 -7.52 5.53
C THR A 41 -0.75 -7.39 6.74
N ALA A 42 -0.86 -8.44 7.56
CA ALA A 42 -1.66 -8.41 8.79
C ALA A 42 -1.17 -7.32 9.75
N ASP A 43 0.14 -7.24 9.97
CA ASP A 43 0.74 -6.20 10.81
C ASP A 43 0.53 -4.78 10.24
N GLU A 44 0.35 -4.62 8.92
CA GLU A 44 0.06 -3.32 8.30
C GLU A 44 -1.42 -2.97 8.40
N VAL A 45 -2.30 -3.96 8.28
CA VAL A 45 -3.73 -3.81 8.56
C VAL A 45 -3.97 -3.34 9.99
N GLU A 46 -3.26 -3.89 10.98
CA GLU A 46 -3.39 -3.41 12.37
C GLU A 46 -2.95 -1.96 12.55
N ARG A 47 -1.94 -1.50 11.81
CA ARG A 47 -1.60 -0.06 11.79
C ARG A 47 -2.69 0.77 11.13
N LEU A 48 -3.25 0.33 10.00
CA LEU A 48 -4.37 1.02 9.36
C LEU A 48 -5.53 1.16 10.35
N VAL A 49 -5.90 0.06 11.01
CA VAL A 49 -6.96 0.00 12.01
C VAL A 49 -6.74 0.99 13.14
N THR A 50 -5.52 1.03 13.67
CA THR A 50 -5.16 1.92 14.77
C THR A 50 -5.25 3.39 14.36
N TRP A 51 -4.61 3.76 13.26
CA TRP A 51 -4.47 5.16 12.84
C TRP A 51 -5.75 5.75 12.25
N LEU A 52 -6.53 4.93 11.54
CA LEU A 52 -7.84 5.31 11.00
C LEU A 52 -9.00 5.06 11.97
N GLU A 53 -8.73 4.59 13.19
CA GLU A 53 -9.74 4.28 14.21
C GLU A 53 -10.84 3.33 13.72
N ILE A 54 -10.44 2.34 12.92
CA ILE A 54 -11.36 1.36 12.34
C ILE A 54 -11.85 0.42 13.44
N LYS A 55 -13.17 0.38 13.60
CA LYS A 55 -13.88 -0.48 14.55
C LYS A 55 -14.93 -1.34 13.84
N PRO A 56 -15.44 -2.41 14.48
CA PRO A 56 -16.62 -3.11 13.98
C PRO A 56 -17.75 -2.11 13.64
N GLY A 57 -18.38 -2.27 12.48
CA GLY A 57 -19.38 -1.33 11.97
C GLY A 57 -18.84 -0.16 11.14
N SER A 58 -17.52 0.05 11.08
CA SER A 58 -16.95 1.15 10.28
C SER A 58 -17.15 0.95 8.79
N ARG A 59 -17.26 2.05 8.06
CA ARG A 59 -17.29 2.08 6.60
C ARG A 59 -15.97 2.65 6.09
N VAL A 60 -15.18 1.83 5.40
CA VAL A 60 -13.80 2.15 5.02
C VAL A 60 -13.66 2.11 3.50
N ALA A 61 -12.86 3.00 2.94
CA ALA A 61 -12.50 2.98 1.53
C ALA A 61 -11.00 2.70 1.32
N ASP A 62 -10.71 1.81 0.38
CA ASP A 62 -9.38 1.44 -0.11
C ASP A 62 -9.21 2.04 -1.53
N LEU A 63 -8.39 3.07 -1.66
CA LEU A 63 -8.14 3.77 -2.92
C LEU A 63 -6.99 3.12 -3.70
N GLY A 64 -7.32 2.54 -4.85
CA GLY A 64 -6.40 1.73 -5.66
C GLY A 64 -6.17 0.37 -5.00
N ALA A 65 -7.26 -0.37 -4.79
CA ALA A 65 -7.28 -1.60 -4.01
C ALA A 65 -6.45 -2.74 -4.62
N GLY A 66 -6.01 -2.62 -5.88
CA GLY A 66 -5.10 -3.58 -6.52
C GLY A 66 -5.71 -4.98 -6.60
N ASP A 67 -5.15 -5.95 -5.89
CA ASP A 67 -5.66 -7.32 -5.83
C ASP A 67 -6.72 -7.56 -4.74
N GLY A 68 -7.06 -6.52 -3.96
CA GLY A 68 -8.08 -6.57 -2.92
C GLY A 68 -7.60 -7.16 -1.58
N THR A 69 -6.30 -7.41 -1.41
CA THR A 69 -5.74 -7.98 -0.17
C THR A 69 -6.13 -7.15 1.07
N TYR A 70 -5.97 -5.82 1.03
CA TYR A 70 -6.33 -4.95 2.14
C TYR A 70 -7.83 -4.84 2.32
N ALA A 71 -8.59 -4.69 1.22
CA ALA A 71 -10.04 -4.67 1.26
C ALA A 71 -10.65 -5.90 1.96
N ILE A 72 -10.15 -7.11 1.65
CA ILE A 72 -10.59 -8.36 2.28
C ILE A 72 -10.23 -8.41 3.77
N ALA A 73 -9.01 -8.02 4.13
CA ALA A 73 -8.59 -8.01 5.53
C ALA A 73 -9.41 -7.03 6.36
N LEU A 74 -9.65 -5.82 5.83
CA LEU A 74 -10.47 -4.80 6.47
C LEU A 74 -11.94 -5.19 6.55
N ALA A 75 -12.48 -5.87 5.54
CA ALA A 75 -13.86 -6.37 5.54
C ALA A 75 -14.12 -7.34 6.70
N ARG A 76 -13.14 -8.20 7.01
CA ARG A 76 -13.19 -9.05 8.22
C ARG A 76 -13.12 -8.22 9.49
N ARG A 77 -12.28 -7.19 9.52
CA ARG A 77 -12.08 -6.34 10.70
C ARG A 77 -13.28 -5.48 11.06
N VAL A 78 -13.96 -4.91 10.07
CA VAL A 78 -15.18 -4.11 10.27
C VAL A 78 -16.39 -4.98 10.55
N GLY A 79 -16.33 -6.28 10.22
CA GLY A 79 -17.40 -7.24 10.48
C GLY A 79 -18.67 -7.00 9.65
N PRO A 80 -19.72 -7.81 9.87
CA PRO A 80 -20.92 -7.83 9.03
C PRO A 80 -21.77 -6.55 9.10
N SER A 81 -21.61 -5.73 10.15
CA SER A 81 -22.28 -4.43 10.28
C SER A 81 -21.49 -3.28 9.65
N GLY A 82 -20.23 -3.52 9.27
CA GLY A 82 -19.38 -2.56 8.58
C GLY A 82 -19.32 -2.83 7.08
N HIS A 83 -18.61 -1.97 6.36
CA HIS A 83 -18.51 -2.06 4.90
C HIS A 83 -17.16 -1.60 4.39
N VAL A 84 -16.65 -2.24 3.34
CA VAL A 84 -15.45 -1.80 2.64
C VAL A 84 -15.77 -1.44 1.19
N TYR A 85 -15.33 -0.26 0.76
CA TYR A 85 -15.33 0.13 -0.65
C TYR A 85 -13.93 -0.05 -1.21
N ALA A 86 -13.76 -0.96 -2.17
CA ALA A 86 -12.51 -1.16 -2.89
C ALA A 86 -12.61 -0.44 -4.24
N THR A 87 -11.91 0.68 -4.38
CA THR A 87 -11.91 1.46 -5.63
C THR A 87 -10.70 1.12 -6.47
N GLU A 88 -10.89 0.99 -7.78
CA GLU A 88 -9.80 0.66 -8.72
C GLU A 88 -10.16 1.15 -10.14
N ILE A 89 -9.14 1.49 -10.94
CA ILE A 89 -9.30 1.98 -12.32
C ILE A 89 -9.08 0.87 -13.35
N ASP A 90 -8.33 -0.18 -13.04
CA ASP A 90 -8.07 -1.29 -13.97
C ASP A 90 -9.20 -2.33 -13.93
N ASP A 91 -9.79 -2.65 -15.10
CA ASP A 91 -10.91 -3.59 -15.19
C ASP A 91 -10.55 -5.04 -14.82
N LYS A 92 -9.32 -5.46 -15.11
CA LYS A 92 -8.81 -6.77 -14.70
C LYS A 92 -8.69 -6.81 -13.18
N ARG A 93 -8.14 -5.76 -12.55
CA ARG A 93 -8.02 -5.68 -11.09
C ARG A 93 -9.39 -5.68 -10.40
N LEU A 94 -10.38 -4.96 -10.95
CA LEU A 94 -11.76 -5.03 -10.45
C LEU A 94 -12.33 -6.44 -10.51
N ALA A 95 -12.05 -7.20 -11.57
CA ALA A 95 -12.44 -8.61 -11.66
C ALA A 95 -11.73 -9.48 -10.61
N ASP A 96 -10.41 -9.29 -10.44
CA ASP A 96 -9.60 -9.99 -9.43
C ASP A 96 -10.15 -9.75 -8.01
N ILE A 97 -10.47 -8.50 -7.66
CA ILE A 97 -11.05 -8.14 -6.35
C ILE A 97 -12.39 -8.84 -6.15
N ARG A 98 -13.31 -8.78 -7.14
CA ARG A 98 -14.63 -9.45 -7.04
C ARG A 98 -14.49 -10.95 -6.84
N GLN A 99 -13.57 -11.58 -7.56
CA GLN A 99 -13.30 -13.00 -7.41
C GLN A 99 -12.74 -13.32 -6.02
N ALA A 100 -11.79 -12.52 -5.54
CA ALA A 100 -11.16 -12.71 -4.25
C ALA A 100 -12.16 -12.51 -3.08
N THR A 101 -13.03 -11.50 -3.16
CA THR A 101 -14.08 -11.25 -2.15
C THR A 101 -15.11 -12.37 -2.14
N ALA A 102 -15.55 -12.84 -3.31
CA ALA A 102 -16.48 -13.97 -3.42
C ALA A 102 -15.86 -15.27 -2.87
N LYS A 103 -14.61 -15.56 -3.22
CA LYS A 103 -13.86 -16.71 -2.69
C LYS A 103 -13.68 -16.64 -1.17
N ALA A 104 -13.56 -15.44 -0.62
CA ALA A 104 -13.47 -15.21 0.81
C ALA A 104 -14.82 -15.25 1.55
N GLY A 105 -15.95 -15.40 0.83
CA GLY A 105 -17.30 -15.43 1.41
C GLY A 105 -17.74 -14.09 1.99
N LEU A 106 -17.17 -12.98 1.52
CA LEU A 106 -17.43 -11.64 2.05
C LEU A 106 -18.51 -10.93 1.22
N SER A 107 -19.59 -10.53 1.86
CA SER A 107 -20.69 -9.76 1.25
C SER A 107 -20.61 -8.26 1.54
N ASN A 108 -19.75 -7.85 2.47
CA ASN A 108 -19.59 -6.46 2.93
C ASN A 108 -18.46 -5.71 2.20
N VAL A 109 -18.20 -6.05 0.93
CA VAL A 109 -17.24 -5.35 0.07
C VAL A 109 -17.92 -4.91 -1.22
N SER A 110 -17.85 -3.61 -1.51
CA SER A 110 -18.25 -3.05 -2.81
C SER A 110 -17.02 -2.77 -3.65
N VAL A 111 -16.98 -3.34 -4.85
CA VAL A 111 -15.92 -3.08 -5.84
C VAL A 111 -16.39 -1.98 -6.78
N VAL A 112 -15.71 -0.84 -6.74
CA VAL A 112 -16.12 0.41 -7.37
C VAL A 112 -15.13 0.81 -8.46
N LYS A 113 -15.60 1.00 -9.69
CA LYS A 113 -14.79 1.50 -10.80
C LYS A 113 -14.54 2.99 -10.60
N GLY A 114 -13.29 3.39 -10.38
CA GLY A 114 -12.85 4.78 -10.40
C GLY A 114 -12.48 5.25 -11.82
N THR A 115 -12.09 6.51 -11.92
CA THR A 115 -11.51 7.15 -13.10
C THR A 115 -10.32 8.00 -12.67
N ALA A 116 -9.60 8.61 -13.62
CA ALA A 116 -8.48 9.51 -13.31
C ALA A 116 -8.87 10.66 -12.36
N SER A 117 -10.13 11.08 -12.36
CA SER A 117 -10.62 12.26 -11.65
C SER A 117 -11.73 12.00 -10.63
N ARG A 118 -12.23 10.76 -10.52
CA ARG A 118 -13.35 10.39 -9.62
C ARG A 118 -13.14 9.01 -8.99
N THR A 119 -13.35 8.92 -7.68
CA THR A 119 -13.42 7.65 -6.94
C THR A 119 -14.72 6.89 -7.19
N ASN A 120 -15.78 7.62 -7.57
CA ASN A 120 -17.16 7.13 -7.69
C ASN A 120 -17.74 6.55 -6.39
N LEU A 121 -17.15 6.89 -5.25
CA LEU A 121 -17.73 6.59 -3.94
C LEU A 121 -18.98 7.45 -3.70
N PRO A 122 -19.99 6.95 -2.96
CA PRO A 122 -21.13 7.77 -2.54
C PRO A 122 -20.71 8.89 -1.59
N ASP A 123 -21.45 10.01 -1.58
CA ASP A 123 -21.25 11.11 -0.63
C ASP A 123 -21.35 10.63 0.81
N ALA A 124 -20.44 11.11 1.67
CA ALA A 124 -20.43 10.83 3.12
C ALA A 124 -20.60 9.33 3.47
N CYS A 125 -20.07 8.44 2.63
CA CYS A 125 -20.15 6.99 2.78
C CYS A 125 -19.27 6.48 3.91
N CYS A 126 -18.17 7.17 4.17
CA CYS A 126 -16.97 6.53 4.67
C CYS A 126 -16.45 7.25 5.93
N ASP A 127 -16.18 6.48 6.98
CA ASP A 127 -15.57 6.95 8.22
C ASP A 127 -14.06 7.13 8.05
N ALA A 128 -13.46 6.26 7.23
CA ALA A 128 -12.03 6.27 6.92
C ALA A 128 -11.79 5.96 5.44
N LEU A 129 -10.74 6.55 4.88
CA LEU A 129 -10.23 6.26 3.55
C LEU A 129 -8.71 6.18 3.63
N PHE A 130 -8.11 5.22 2.93
CA PHE A 130 -6.67 5.19 2.76
C PHE A 130 -6.30 4.99 1.30
N SER A 131 -5.09 5.45 0.96
CA SER A 131 -4.44 5.20 -0.31
C SER A 131 -3.05 4.66 0.00
N ARG A 132 -2.68 3.52 -0.58
CA ARG A 132 -1.40 2.87 -0.31
C ARG A 132 -0.68 2.57 -1.62
N VAL A 133 0.45 3.25 -1.86
CA VAL A 133 1.29 3.07 -3.06
C VAL A 133 0.47 3.34 -4.33
N VAL A 134 -0.34 4.40 -4.28
CA VAL A 134 -1.30 4.78 -5.34
C VAL A 134 -1.26 6.27 -5.60
N TYR A 135 -0.95 7.11 -4.60
CA TYR A 135 -1.03 8.56 -4.73
C TYR A 135 -0.10 9.08 -5.84
N HIS A 136 1.10 8.49 -5.97
CA HIS A 136 2.04 8.81 -7.06
C HIS A 136 1.59 8.38 -8.47
N HIS A 137 0.49 7.65 -8.61
CA HIS A 137 -0.11 7.31 -9.91
C HIS A 137 -1.24 8.28 -10.32
N LEU A 138 -1.61 9.24 -9.46
CA LEU A 138 -2.73 10.14 -9.73
C LEU A 138 -2.37 11.17 -10.79
N THR A 139 -3.04 11.13 -11.94
CA THR A 139 -2.86 12.14 -13.00
C THR A 139 -3.67 13.42 -12.74
N GLU A 140 -4.73 13.33 -11.92
CA GLU A 140 -5.57 14.47 -11.53
C GLU A 140 -5.77 14.52 -9.99
N PRO A 141 -4.69 14.70 -9.21
CA PRO A 141 -4.73 14.62 -7.75
C PRO A 141 -5.70 15.62 -7.12
N ALA A 142 -5.81 16.84 -7.68
CA ALA A 142 -6.76 17.84 -7.18
C ALA A 142 -8.23 17.39 -7.29
N ALA A 143 -8.61 16.77 -8.41
CA ALA A 143 -9.96 16.26 -8.62
C ALA A 143 -10.26 15.06 -7.71
N ILE A 144 -9.31 14.13 -7.60
CA ILE A 144 -9.42 12.98 -6.70
C ILE A 144 -9.51 13.42 -5.24
N ASN A 145 -8.66 14.36 -4.79
CA ASN A 145 -8.70 14.86 -3.42
C ASN A 145 -10.04 15.53 -3.10
N ALA A 146 -10.60 16.33 -4.02
CA ALA A 146 -11.94 16.89 -3.86
C ALA A 146 -13.04 15.81 -3.78
N ASP A 147 -12.92 14.76 -4.58
CA ASP A 147 -13.88 13.64 -4.56
C ASP A 147 -13.75 12.78 -3.28
N ILE A 148 -12.53 12.63 -2.74
CA ILE A 148 -12.28 12.01 -1.42
C ILE A 148 -12.92 12.83 -0.31
N VAL A 149 -12.84 14.17 -0.35
CA VAL A 149 -13.56 15.04 0.61
C VAL A 149 -15.05 14.75 0.58
N ARG A 150 -15.66 14.68 -0.61
CA ARG A 150 -17.09 14.36 -0.77
C ARG A 150 -17.45 13.00 -0.17
N ALA A 151 -16.63 11.98 -0.41
CA ALA A 151 -16.88 10.60 0.02
C ALA A 151 -16.74 10.39 1.54
N LEU A 152 -15.80 11.09 2.19
CA LEU A 152 -15.62 10.99 3.64
C LEU A 152 -16.76 11.68 4.38
N ARG A 153 -17.19 11.13 5.52
CA ARG A 153 -18.10 11.82 6.44
C ARG A 153 -17.41 13.04 7.06
N PRO A 154 -18.18 14.02 7.59
CA PRO A 154 -17.62 15.01 8.50
C PRO A 154 -16.79 14.32 9.60
N SER A 155 -15.61 14.86 9.89
CA SER A 155 -14.65 14.27 10.83
C SER A 155 -14.06 12.91 10.42
N GLY A 156 -14.33 12.42 9.21
CA GLY A 156 -13.71 11.23 8.64
C GLY A 156 -12.22 11.41 8.39
N ARG A 157 -11.47 10.30 8.40
CA ARG A 157 -10.00 10.29 8.33
C ARG A 157 -9.48 9.81 6.98
N LEU A 158 -8.42 10.45 6.52
CA LEU A 158 -7.68 10.08 5.33
C LEU A 158 -6.24 9.72 5.71
N LEU A 159 -5.78 8.55 5.28
CA LEU A 159 -4.39 8.13 5.44
C LEU A 159 -3.75 7.87 4.07
N ILE A 160 -2.75 8.67 3.71
CA ILE A 160 -1.96 8.45 2.50
C ILE A 160 -0.65 7.77 2.90
N ILE A 161 -0.36 6.63 2.28
CA ILE A 161 0.85 5.84 2.47
C ILE A 161 1.56 5.75 1.12
N ASP A 162 2.73 6.38 1.01
CA ASP A 162 3.51 6.40 -0.22
C ASP A 162 5.00 6.54 0.09
N PHE A 163 5.85 6.75 -0.91
CA PHE A 163 7.29 6.87 -0.75
C PHE A 163 7.85 8.11 -1.45
N GLU A 164 8.97 8.60 -0.91
CA GLU A 164 9.76 9.66 -1.53
C GLU A 164 10.34 9.20 -2.87
N PRO A 165 10.38 10.08 -3.89
CA PRO A 165 11.12 9.80 -5.11
C PRO A 165 12.58 9.46 -4.80
N GLY A 166 13.12 8.49 -5.53
CA GLY A 166 14.55 8.20 -5.56
C GLY A 166 14.88 6.71 -5.60
N GLY A 167 16.12 6.39 -5.98
CA GLY A 167 16.67 5.04 -6.00
C GLY A 167 16.81 4.47 -7.42
N ILE A 168 17.22 3.21 -7.54
CA ILE A 168 17.43 2.54 -8.84
C ILE A 168 16.15 2.54 -9.70
N MET A 169 14.96 2.56 -9.09
CA MET A 169 13.70 2.56 -9.82
C MET A 169 13.48 3.87 -10.57
N ASP A 170 13.83 5.02 -9.99
CA ASP A 170 13.83 6.32 -10.67
C ASP A 170 14.84 6.42 -11.81
N TRP A 171 15.90 5.60 -11.77
CA TRP A 171 16.90 5.51 -12.84
C TRP A 171 16.42 4.66 -14.03
N LEU A 172 15.52 3.69 -13.78
CA LEU A 172 14.96 2.79 -14.79
C LEU A 172 13.62 3.28 -15.37
N GLY A 173 12.93 4.19 -14.68
CA GLY A 173 11.74 4.89 -15.17
C GLY A 173 12.08 6.19 -15.91
N PRO A 174 11.14 6.79 -16.66
CA PRO A 174 11.34 8.12 -17.23
C PRO A 174 11.67 9.11 -16.11
N ALA A 175 12.85 9.71 -16.20
CA ALA A 175 13.38 10.61 -15.18
C ALA A 175 12.57 11.92 -15.15
N ALA A 176 11.68 12.07 -14.16
CA ALA A 176 11.29 13.36 -13.61
C ALA A 176 10.42 13.16 -12.35
N ALA A 177 11.03 13.27 -11.17
CA ALA A 177 10.28 13.71 -10.00
C ALA A 177 9.95 15.20 -10.20
N THR A 178 8.87 15.48 -10.91
CA THR A 178 8.25 16.81 -10.94
C THR A 178 6.87 16.73 -10.30
N ASP A 179 6.26 17.88 -10.06
CA ASP A 179 4.93 18.06 -9.45
C ASP A 179 3.77 17.44 -10.28
N ARG A 180 4.07 16.51 -11.20
CA ARG A 180 3.21 15.95 -12.23
C ARG A 180 2.88 14.47 -12.05
N HIS A 181 3.28 13.83 -10.94
CA HIS A 181 2.98 12.40 -10.68
C HIS A 181 3.38 11.47 -11.85
N ASP A 182 4.46 11.82 -12.54
CA ASP A 182 5.00 11.13 -13.72
C ASP A 182 6.27 10.30 -13.41
N GLY A 183 6.69 10.30 -12.13
CA GLY A 183 7.85 9.56 -11.62
C GLY A 183 7.49 8.44 -10.63
N HIS A 184 8.50 7.72 -10.16
CA HIS A 184 8.35 6.73 -9.09
C HIS A 184 8.32 7.44 -7.73
N GLY A 185 7.12 7.56 -7.14
CA GLY A 185 6.91 8.15 -5.81
C GLY A 185 6.55 9.64 -5.85
N THR A 186 6.09 10.16 -4.71
CA THR A 186 5.67 11.56 -4.55
C THR A 186 6.28 12.11 -3.27
N PRO A 187 6.88 13.32 -3.27
CA PRO A 187 7.42 13.89 -2.05
C PRO A 187 6.35 14.04 -0.97
N LYS A 188 6.67 13.70 0.28
CA LYS A 188 5.70 13.82 1.40
C LYS A 188 5.12 15.23 1.51
N ALA A 189 5.95 16.24 1.27
CA ALA A 189 5.54 17.64 1.30
C ALA A 189 4.51 17.99 0.20
N THR A 190 4.64 17.37 -0.99
CA THR A 190 3.69 17.55 -2.09
C THR A 190 2.33 16.96 -1.73
N VAL A 191 2.28 15.74 -1.17
CA VAL A 191 1.03 15.13 -0.67
C VAL A 191 0.37 16.04 0.37
N VAL A 192 1.12 16.53 1.35
CA VAL A 192 0.58 17.45 2.37
C VAL A 192 -0.03 18.68 1.73
N LYS A 193 0.69 19.32 0.81
CA LYS A 193 0.23 20.54 0.12
C LYS A 193 -1.04 20.30 -0.70
N GLU A 194 -1.08 19.26 -1.52
CA GLU A 194 -2.19 18.97 -2.41
C GLU A 194 -3.44 18.52 -1.67
N VAL A 195 -3.28 17.67 -0.65
CA VAL A 195 -4.41 17.20 0.16
C VAL A 195 -4.96 18.34 1.02
N ALA A 196 -4.10 19.16 1.62
CA ALA A 196 -4.54 20.34 2.37
C ALA A 196 -5.27 21.36 1.48
N ALA A 197 -4.82 21.55 0.23
CA ALA A 197 -5.49 22.43 -0.73
C ALA A 197 -6.93 21.99 -1.07
N ALA A 198 -7.26 20.71 -0.88
CA ALA A 198 -8.63 20.20 -1.04
C ALA A 198 -9.54 20.45 0.19
N GLY A 199 -9.01 21.01 1.29
CA GLY A 199 -9.76 21.31 2.51
C GLY A 199 -9.61 20.28 3.63
N PHE A 200 -8.60 19.41 3.54
CA PHE A 200 -8.20 18.54 4.63
C PHE A 200 -7.31 19.26 5.65
N GLU A 201 -7.46 18.90 6.91
CA GLU A 201 -6.58 19.34 7.98
C GLU A 201 -5.53 18.27 8.24
N LEU A 202 -4.25 18.67 8.26
CA LEU A 202 -3.14 17.77 8.59
C LEU A 202 -3.22 17.37 10.07
N MET A 203 -3.22 16.06 10.33
CA MET A 203 -3.18 15.52 11.68
C MET A 203 -1.77 15.05 12.03
N ARG A 204 -1.50 14.94 13.34
CA ARG A 204 -0.33 14.20 13.81
C ARG A 204 -0.48 12.73 13.40
N GLY A 205 0.32 12.32 12.43
CA GLY A 205 0.39 10.94 11.94
C GLY A 205 1.56 10.15 12.53
N PRO A 206 1.73 8.89 12.09
CA PRO A 206 2.89 8.07 12.42
C PRO A 206 4.19 8.71 11.92
N GLU A 207 5.24 8.68 12.73
CA GLU A 207 6.57 9.20 12.34
C GLU A 207 7.22 8.35 11.23
N ARG A 208 6.98 7.04 11.27
CA ARG A 208 7.42 6.06 10.26
C ARG A 208 6.30 5.07 9.97
N TRP A 209 6.22 4.62 8.72
CA TRP A 209 5.28 3.57 8.34
C TRP A 209 6.01 2.23 8.22
N ARG A 210 6.66 1.95 7.09
CA ARG A 210 7.47 0.74 6.85
C ARG A 210 8.50 0.95 5.76
N GLY A 211 9.72 0.46 5.97
CA GLY A 211 10.78 0.55 4.97
C GLY A 211 10.95 1.99 4.49
N ARG A 212 10.79 2.21 3.18
CA ARG A 212 10.83 3.54 2.55
C ARG A 212 9.50 4.30 2.55
N LEU A 213 8.40 3.67 3.00
CA LEU A 213 7.08 4.29 3.02
C LEU A 213 6.96 5.31 4.15
N TYR A 214 6.50 6.50 3.82
CA TYR A 214 5.92 7.43 4.78
C TYR A 214 4.40 7.18 4.90
N ALA A 215 3.80 7.79 5.92
CA ALA A 215 2.36 7.90 6.03
C ALA A 215 1.99 9.31 6.50
N VAL A 216 0.91 9.86 5.95
CA VAL A 216 0.40 11.20 6.25
C VAL A 216 -1.08 11.09 6.57
N MET A 217 -1.46 11.61 7.73
CA MET A 217 -2.82 11.54 8.24
C MET A 217 -3.52 12.88 8.11
N PHE A 218 -4.78 12.85 7.71
CA PHE A 218 -5.62 14.03 7.59
C PHE A 218 -7.04 13.77 8.13
N SER A 219 -7.71 14.83 8.55
CA SER A 219 -9.15 14.82 8.84
C SER A 219 -9.91 15.72 7.88
N ARG A 220 -11.11 15.30 7.48
CA ARG A 220 -12.05 16.19 6.80
C ARG A 220 -12.47 17.28 7.79
N GLY A 221 -12.16 18.55 7.48
CA GLY A 221 -12.54 19.69 8.31
C GLY A 221 -14.06 19.78 8.51
N HIS A 222 -14.49 20.35 9.64
CA HIS A 222 -15.90 20.40 10.04
C HIS A 222 -16.77 21.31 9.15
N GLY A 223 -16.16 22.08 8.23
CA GLY A 223 -16.82 23.16 7.49
C GLY A 223 -16.84 23.04 5.97
N ALA A 224 -16.52 21.89 5.36
CA ALA A 224 -16.61 21.75 3.90
C ALA A 224 -18.09 21.81 3.47
N PRO A 225 -18.54 22.85 2.72
CA PRO A 225 -19.94 23.01 2.38
C PRO A 225 -20.38 21.85 1.48
N SER A 226 -21.45 21.16 1.87
CA SER A 226 -22.25 20.37 0.94
C SER A 226 -22.80 21.35 -0.10
N ARG A 227 -22.28 21.28 -1.34
CA ARG A 227 -22.92 21.93 -2.47
C ARG A 227 -24.07 21.09 -2.98
#